data_AF-A0A956DSZ3-F1
#
_entry.id   AF-A0A956DSZ3-F1
#
_cell.length_a   1.000
_cell.length_b   1.000
_cell.length_c   1.000
_cell.angle_alpha   90.00
_cell.angle_beta   90.00
_cell.angle_gamma   90.00
#
_symmetry.space_group_name_H-M   'P 1'
#
loop_
_entity.id
_entity.type
_entity.pdbx_description
1 polymer ?
#
loop_
_entity_poly.entity_id
_entity_poly.type
_entity_poly.pdbx_seq_one_letter_code
_entity_poly.pdbx_strand_id
1 'polypeptide(L)'
;MALLKSRPKIAVLLPRQCFPEQRVTVQVELDANKPVPVDFVDCLVTGTETVGWQSGKYGAKRVQSLFRLGARLREEGELRPGKTRLDCVVDLPAQLPPSYTSGAGYNRTDVEYLVEVHCSIPWWPDAKSRFILPVRLPPGESPPPEARLFSTGVDGPAAGEPLVEFSLDRRHVTPGGKLAGQLAVYNVAYNRYKKAVLSLVAKEKRFPADNRFYGPYDTARLAIEVDLTNATEGESIPFAMRLPEGLVPTLRSQLWS
;
A
#
# COMPACT_ATOMS: atom_id res chain seq x y z
N MET A 1 3.99 35.68 37.83
CA MET A 1 3.94 34.25 37.44
C MET A 1 3.11 34.14 36.16
N ALA A 2 3.71 33.75 35.04
CA ALA A 2 2.99 33.63 33.78
C ALA A 2 2.07 32.39 33.81
N LEU A 3 0.76 32.60 33.91
CA LEU A 3 -0.26 31.57 34.13
C LEU A 3 -0.60 30.71 32.90
N LEU A 4 -0.02 30.98 31.73
CA LEU A 4 -0.23 30.17 30.53
C LEU A 4 1.07 29.50 30.07
N LYS A 5 1.17 28.19 30.33
CA LYS A 5 2.17 27.30 29.72
C LYS A 5 1.85 27.14 28.23
N SER A 6 2.87 27.14 27.38
CA SER A 6 2.73 26.87 25.95
C SER A 6 3.01 25.41 25.63
N ARG A 7 2.34 24.87 24.61
CA ARG A 7 2.67 23.54 24.08
C ARG A 7 3.79 23.67 23.05
N PRO A 8 4.84 22.83 23.10
CA PRO A 8 5.82 22.78 22.04
C PRO A 8 5.13 22.30 20.76
N LYS A 9 5.54 22.86 19.61
CA LYS A 9 5.17 22.30 18.31
C LYS A 9 6.05 21.07 18.07
N ILE A 10 5.43 19.99 17.60
CA ILE A 10 6.12 18.75 17.29
C ILE A 10 6.26 18.64 15.78
N ALA A 11 7.48 18.40 15.32
CA ALA A 11 7.77 17.95 13.97
C ALA A 11 8.64 16.70 14.02
N VAL A 12 8.61 15.89 12.96
CA VAL A 12 9.51 14.75 12.80
C VAL A 12 10.15 14.78 11.44
N LEU A 13 11.42 14.40 11.38
CA LEU A 13 12.10 14.10 10.13
C LEU A 13 12.14 12.58 9.98
N LEU A 14 11.54 12.10 8.91
CA LEU A 14 11.40 10.67 8.59
C LEU A 14 12.02 10.37 7.23
N PRO A 15 12.52 9.15 7.01
CA PRO A 15 12.84 8.68 5.68
C PRO A 15 11.60 8.74 4.77
N ARG A 16 11.81 9.05 3.48
CA ARG A 16 10.72 9.07 2.49
C ARG A 16 10.08 7.69 2.29
N GLN A 17 10.85 6.63 2.48
CA GLN A 17 10.43 5.24 2.42
C GLN A 17 11.25 4.43 3.41
N CYS A 18 10.61 3.44 4.02
CA CYS A 18 11.26 2.46 4.89
C CYS A 18 10.99 1.05 4.36
N PHE A 19 11.89 0.13 4.66
CA PHE A 19 11.79 -1.29 4.29
C PHE A 19 11.81 -2.16 5.55
N PRO A 20 11.23 -3.37 5.51
CA PRO A 20 11.46 -4.37 6.56
C PRO A 20 12.97 -4.57 6.82
N GLU A 21 13.34 -4.92 8.06
CA GLU A 21 14.74 -5.08 8.52
C GLU A 21 15.60 -3.81 8.50
N GLN A 22 15.04 -2.67 8.11
CA GLN A 22 15.76 -1.42 8.10
C GLN A 22 15.85 -0.83 9.52
N ARG A 23 17.05 -0.38 9.89
CA ARG A 23 17.24 0.56 11.01
C ARG A 23 16.78 1.96 10.60
N VAL A 24 15.78 2.48 11.28
CA VAL A 24 15.16 3.78 11.00
C VAL A 24 15.49 4.76 12.12
N THR A 25 16.05 5.92 11.76
CA THR A 25 16.21 7.07 12.66
C THR A 25 15.06 8.04 12.45
N VAL A 26 14.33 8.30 13.51
CA VAL A 26 13.27 9.32 13.60
C VAL A 26 13.82 10.49 14.41
N GLN A 27 14.04 11.63 13.77
CA GLN A 27 14.44 12.83 14.49
C GLN A 27 13.20 13.63 14.88
N VAL A 28 12.95 13.72 16.18
CA VAL A 28 11.88 14.52 16.78
C VAL A 28 12.39 15.93 17.02
N GLU A 29 11.68 16.93 16.49
CA GLU A 29 11.94 18.35 16.74
C GLU A 29 10.80 18.93 17.59
N LEU A 30 11.15 19.46 18.75
CA LEU A 30 10.26 20.16 19.66
C LEU A 30 10.59 21.65 19.62
N ASP A 31 9.66 22.46 19.13
CA ASP A 31 9.81 23.92 19.06
C ASP A 31 8.98 24.59 20.16
N ALA A 32 9.66 25.12 21.18
CA ALA A 32 9.07 25.79 22.31
C ALA A 32 9.32 27.30 22.23
N ASN A 33 8.28 28.13 22.28
CA ASN A 33 8.44 29.59 22.24
C ASN A 33 8.86 30.21 23.60
N LYS A 34 8.74 29.45 24.68
CA LYS A 34 9.05 29.80 26.06
C LYS A 34 9.59 28.54 26.76
N PRO A 35 10.21 28.64 27.95
CA PRO A 35 10.58 27.46 28.70
C PRO A 35 9.35 26.60 29.02
N VAL A 36 9.42 25.29 28.77
CA VAL A 36 8.32 24.35 29.03
C VAL A 36 8.82 23.22 29.92
N PRO A 37 8.30 23.05 31.15
CA PRO A 37 8.60 21.87 31.95
C PRO A 37 7.97 20.64 31.31
N VAL A 38 8.68 19.53 31.32
CA VAL A 38 8.25 18.25 30.77
C VAL A 38 8.52 17.13 31.77
N ASP A 39 7.60 16.19 31.91
CA ASP A 39 7.85 14.97 32.71
C ASP A 39 8.65 13.95 31.90
N PHE A 40 8.39 13.88 30.59
CA PHE A 40 9.12 13.06 29.65
C PHE A 40 8.78 13.41 28.20
N VAL A 41 9.60 12.91 27.28
CA VAL A 41 9.31 12.85 25.84
C VAL A 41 9.49 11.42 25.36
N ASP A 42 8.42 10.81 24.88
CA ASP A 42 8.44 9.47 24.28
C ASP A 42 8.24 9.55 22.76
N CYS A 43 8.87 8.63 22.03
CA CYS A 43 8.64 8.42 20.61
C CYS A 43 8.39 6.93 20.36
N LEU A 44 7.22 6.60 19.82
CA LEU A 44 6.80 5.24 19.51
C LEU A 44 6.60 5.08 18.01
N VAL A 45 7.06 3.98 17.46
CA VAL A 45 6.75 3.51 16.11
C VAL A 45 5.84 2.31 16.24
N THR A 46 4.66 2.40 15.66
CA THR A 46 3.64 1.34 15.70
C THR A 46 3.30 0.88 14.29
N GLY A 47 2.98 -0.40 14.16
CA GLY A 47 2.40 -0.97 12.95
C GLY A 47 1.07 -1.63 13.29
N THR A 48 0.04 -1.33 12.53
CA THR A 48 -1.29 -1.90 12.72
C THR A 48 -1.88 -2.37 11.40
N GLU A 49 -2.62 -3.46 11.48
CA GLU A 49 -3.46 -3.91 10.38
C GLU A 49 -4.91 -3.85 10.80
N THR A 50 -5.75 -3.27 9.95
CA THR A 50 -7.17 -3.09 10.21
C THR A 50 -7.99 -3.75 9.10
N VAL A 51 -8.97 -4.56 9.49
CA VAL A 51 -9.99 -5.10 8.59
C VAL A 51 -11.35 -4.67 9.09
N GLY A 52 -12.09 -3.97 8.24
CA GLY A 52 -13.50 -3.64 8.42
C GLY A 52 -14.40 -4.59 7.63
N TRP A 53 -15.54 -4.95 8.23
CA TRP A 53 -16.66 -5.59 7.56
C TRP A 53 -17.96 -4.83 7.87
N GLN A 54 -18.77 -4.67 6.83
CA GLN A 54 -20.05 -3.94 6.84
C GLN A 54 -19.90 -2.43 7.10
N SER A 55 -20.90 -1.66 6.64
CA SER A 55 -20.94 -0.21 6.79
C SER A 55 -22.08 0.26 7.69
N GLY A 56 -21.89 1.43 8.31
CA GLY A 56 -22.90 2.07 9.13
C GLY A 56 -22.89 1.60 10.58
N LYS A 57 -24.04 1.68 11.25
CA LYS A 57 -24.20 1.46 12.71
C LYS A 57 -23.75 0.07 13.20
N TYR A 58 -23.65 -0.91 12.30
CA TYR A 58 -23.24 -2.28 12.59
C TYR A 58 -21.88 -2.65 11.97
N GLY A 59 -21.17 -1.68 11.39
CA GLY A 59 -19.81 -1.90 10.90
C GLY A 59 -18.91 -2.33 12.05
N ALA A 60 -18.22 -3.45 11.87
CA ALA A 60 -17.26 -3.93 12.83
C ALA A 60 -15.87 -3.97 12.19
N LYS A 61 -14.87 -3.73 13.03
CA LYS A 61 -13.47 -3.71 12.62
C LYS A 61 -12.65 -4.57 13.56
N ARG A 62 -11.68 -5.27 13.00
CA ARG A 62 -10.63 -5.96 13.74
C ARG A 62 -9.34 -5.19 13.50
N VAL A 63 -8.61 -4.94 14.57
CA VAL A 63 -7.30 -4.30 14.54
C VAL A 63 -6.30 -5.27 15.15
N GLN A 64 -5.21 -5.51 14.44
CA GLN A 64 -4.08 -6.28 14.92
C GLN A 64 -2.86 -5.37 15.03
N SER A 65 -2.19 -5.41 16.18
CA SER A 65 -0.90 -4.75 16.34
C SER A 65 0.18 -5.64 15.73
N LEU A 66 0.92 -5.15 14.74
CA LEU A 66 2.09 -5.82 14.18
C LEU A 66 3.29 -5.66 15.10
N PHE A 67 3.53 -4.43 15.58
CA PHE A 67 4.59 -4.13 16.52
C PHE A 67 4.33 -2.78 17.21
N ARG A 68 5.05 -2.57 18.30
CA ARG A 68 5.17 -1.31 19.01
C ARG A 68 6.59 -1.19 19.55
N LEU A 69 7.38 -0.34 18.92
CA LEU A 69 8.79 -0.10 19.23
C LEU A 69 8.97 1.38 19.57
N GLY A 70 10.06 1.75 20.25
CA GLY A 70 10.34 3.14 20.57
C GLY A 70 11.08 3.28 21.87
N ALA A 71 11.30 4.54 22.27
CA ALA A 71 12.06 4.86 23.45
C ALA A 71 11.56 6.15 24.10
N ARG A 72 11.88 6.27 25.39
CA ARG A 72 11.90 7.56 26.06
C ARG A 72 13.13 8.33 25.62
N LEU A 73 12.91 9.46 24.96
CA LEU A 73 13.95 10.34 24.42
C LEU A 73 14.45 11.35 25.44
N ARG A 74 13.62 11.66 26.44
CA ARG A 74 13.96 12.59 27.51
C ARG A 74 13.14 12.25 28.75
N GLU A 75 13.79 12.28 29.91
CA GLU A 75 13.15 12.24 31.23
C GLU A 75 12.69 13.65 31.64
N GLU A 76 12.35 13.81 32.92
CA GLU A 76 11.91 15.07 33.51
C GLU A 76 12.94 16.19 33.27
N GLY A 77 12.44 17.38 32.95
CA GLY A 77 13.27 18.57 32.81
C GLY A 77 12.54 19.72 32.16
N GLU A 78 13.31 20.63 31.55
CA GLU A 78 12.77 21.81 30.88
C GLU A 78 13.24 21.92 29.43
N LEU A 79 12.30 22.09 28.50
CA LEU A 79 12.59 22.49 27.14
C LEU A 79 12.93 23.98 27.13
N ARG A 80 14.14 24.31 26.67
CA ARG A 80 14.54 25.71 26.46
C ARG A 80 13.77 26.31 25.29
N PRO A 81 13.57 27.66 25.27
CA PRO A 81 13.06 28.32 24.09
C PRO A 81 13.88 27.99 22.84
N GLY A 82 13.18 27.79 21.72
CA GLY A 82 13.73 27.34 20.45
C GLY A 82 13.50 25.85 20.20
N LYS A 83 14.33 25.30 19.30
CA LYS A 83 14.22 23.92 18.82
C LYS A 83 15.10 22.99 19.63
N THR A 84 14.49 21.94 20.17
CA THR A 84 15.18 20.79 20.76
C THR A 84 15.04 19.60 19.80
N ARG A 85 16.15 18.95 19.47
CA ARG A 85 16.18 17.76 18.60
C ARG A 85 16.53 16.52 19.40
N LEU A 86 15.79 15.45 19.19
CA LEU A 86 15.95 14.17 19.86
C LEU A 86 15.83 13.04 18.83
N ASP A 87 16.75 12.10 18.84
CA ASP A 87 16.75 10.99 17.87
C ASP A 87 16.19 9.72 18.51
N CYS A 88 15.21 9.11 17.86
CA CYS A 88 14.70 7.78 18.18
C CYS A 88 15.16 6.81 17.09
N VAL A 89 15.88 5.75 17.48
CA VAL A 89 16.34 4.72 16.54
C VAL A 89 15.55 3.44 16.79
N VAL A 90 14.95 2.88 15.75
CA VAL A 90 14.21 1.63 15.81
C VAL A 90 14.66 0.68 14.71
N ASP A 91 14.70 -0.61 15.02
CA ASP A 91 14.95 -1.68 14.04
C ASP A 91 13.61 -2.26 13.60
N LEU A 92 13.24 -2.08 12.32
CA LEU A 92 11.97 -2.57 11.81
C LEU A 92 11.97 -4.11 11.68
N PRO A 93 10.90 -4.81 12.10
CA PRO A 93 10.79 -6.26 11.93
C PRO A 93 10.92 -6.73 10.47
N ALA A 94 11.34 -7.99 10.28
CA ALA A 94 11.59 -8.55 8.95
C ALA A 94 10.34 -8.84 8.13
N GLN A 95 9.25 -9.24 8.79
CA GLN A 95 8.04 -9.72 8.12
C GLN A 95 6.96 -8.64 8.02
N LEU A 96 7.36 -7.36 7.93
CA LEU A 96 6.40 -6.28 7.79
C LEU A 96 5.79 -6.25 6.38
N PRO A 97 4.46 -6.28 6.24
CA PRO A 97 3.82 -6.00 4.96
C PRO A 97 4.03 -4.54 4.55
N PRO A 98 4.00 -4.21 3.24
CA PRO A 98 4.07 -2.81 2.84
C PRO A 98 2.82 -2.06 3.33
N SER A 99 2.92 -0.74 3.51
CA SER A 99 1.75 0.09 3.79
C SER A 99 0.70 -0.09 2.70
N TYR A 100 -0.54 -0.31 3.11
CA TYR A 100 -1.63 -0.63 2.21
C TYR A 100 -2.92 0.06 2.67
N THR A 101 -3.71 0.51 1.71
CA THR A 101 -5.05 1.04 1.94
C THR A 101 -5.91 0.53 0.81
N SER A 102 -6.90 -0.31 1.14
CA SER A 102 -7.87 -0.79 0.16
C SER A 102 -8.63 0.38 -0.47
N GLY A 103 -9.04 0.23 -1.73
CA GLY A 103 -9.90 1.21 -2.41
C GLY A 103 -11.25 1.44 -1.71
N ALA A 104 -11.96 2.50 -2.10
CA ALA A 104 -13.23 2.89 -1.50
C ALA A 104 -14.28 1.77 -1.57
N GLY A 105 -14.73 1.29 -0.41
CA GLY A 105 -15.72 0.23 -0.29
C GLY A 105 -16.02 -0.15 1.15
N TYR A 106 -17.09 -0.92 1.37
CA TYR A 106 -17.58 -1.31 2.71
C TYR A 106 -16.72 -2.37 3.42
N ASN A 107 -15.71 -2.87 2.72
CA ASN A 107 -14.77 -3.86 3.19
C ASN A 107 -13.39 -3.21 3.14
N ARG A 108 -12.98 -2.53 4.21
CA ARG A 108 -11.71 -1.82 4.24
C ARG A 108 -10.59 -2.70 4.81
N THR A 109 -9.46 -2.80 4.13
CA THR A 109 -8.23 -3.41 4.65
C THR A 109 -7.13 -2.36 4.63
N ASP A 110 -6.55 -2.07 5.78
CA ASP A 110 -5.45 -1.10 5.92
C ASP A 110 -4.27 -1.74 6.64
N VAL A 111 -3.05 -1.41 6.19
CA VAL A 111 -1.79 -1.65 6.88
C VAL A 111 -1.14 -0.29 7.06
N GLU A 112 -1.11 0.20 8.30
CA GLU A 112 -0.66 1.55 8.64
C GLU A 112 0.49 1.48 9.66
N TYR A 113 1.52 2.29 9.42
CA TYR A 113 2.62 2.48 10.36
C TYR A 113 2.68 3.94 10.77
N LEU A 114 2.78 4.18 12.07
CA LEU A 114 2.73 5.50 12.66
C LEU A 114 3.93 5.75 13.56
N VAL A 115 4.46 6.96 13.49
CA VAL A 115 5.31 7.55 14.52
C VAL A 115 4.43 8.40 15.42
N GLU A 116 4.35 8.02 16.68
CA GLU A 116 3.62 8.75 17.73
C GLU A 116 4.64 9.41 18.66
N VAL A 117 4.57 10.75 18.77
CA VAL A 117 5.39 11.52 19.70
C VAL A 117 4.51 12.04 20.82
N HIS A 118 4.94 11.87 22.06
CA HIS A 118 4.25 12.33 23.26
C HIS A 118 5.22 13.10 24.16
N CYS A 119 4.98 14.40 24.30
CA CYS A 119 5.64 15.26 25.27
C CYS A 119 4.67 15.51 26.44
N SER A 120 4.96 14.90 27.60
CA SER A 120 4.17 15.06 28.83
C SER A 120 4.47 16.40 29.48
N ILE A 121 3.43 17.14 29.89
CA ILE A 121 3.59 18.45 30.54
C ILE A 121 2.89 18.44 31.90
N PRO A 122 3.60 18.67 33.02
CA PRO A 122 3.02 18.55 34.34
C PRO A 122 1.89 19.56 34.55
N TRP A 123 0.75 19.04 35.01
CA TRP A 123 -0.45 19.83 35.34
C TRP A 123 -0.97 20.69 34.17
N TRP A 124 -0.72 20.24 32.94
CA TRP A 124 -1.14 20.90 31.70
C TRP A 124 -1.45 19.84 30.64
N PRO A 125 -2.24 20.14 29.59
CA PRO A 125 -2.45 19.17 28.53
C PRO A 125 -1.17 18.90 27.71
N ASP A 126 -0.85 17.62 27.54
CA ASP A 126 0.28 17.12 26.75
C ASP A 126 0.28 17.61 25.30
N ALA A 127 1.48 17.64 24.71
CA ALA A 127 1.64 17.74 23.26
C ALA A 127 1.80 16.33 22.67
N LYS A 128 0.89 15.95 21.78
CA LYS A 128 0.88 14.65 21.08
C LYS A 128 0.77 14.86 19.59
N SER A 129 1.49 14.08 18.79
CA SER A 129 1.41 14.13 17.33
C SER A 129 1.67 12.77 16.71
N ARG A 130 1.05 12.52 15.55
CA ARG A 130 1.14 11.27 14.81
C ARG A 130 1.56 11.56 13.37
N PHE A 131 2.47 10.75 12.85
CA PHE A 131 3.00 10.89 11.50
C PHE A 131 3.04 9.53 10.82
N ILE A 132 2.74 9.49 9.52
CA ILE A 132 2.76 8.23 8.75
C ILE A 132 4.21 7.85 8.45
N LEU A 133 4.56 6.59 8.75
CA LEU A 133 5.81 5.97 8.35
C LEU A 133 5.57 5.11 7.09
N PRO A 134 5.99 5.54 5.90
CA PRO A 134 5.73 4.79 4.67
C PRO A 134 6.63 3.56 4.58
N VAL A 135 6.07 2.37 4.80
CA VAL A 135 6.77 1.08 4.62
C VAL A 135 6.49 0.56 3.21
N ARG A 136 7.53 0.06 2.53
CA ARG A 136 7.48 -0.52 1.19
C ARG A 136 8.21 -1.86 1.19
N LEU A 137 7.92 -2.69 0.18
CA LEU A 137 8.78 -3.83 -0.10
C LEU A 137 10.08 -3.34 -0.76
N PRO A 138 11.24 -3.92 -0.42
CA PRO A 138 12.48 -3.61 -1.11
C PRO A 138 12.31 -3.93 -2.60
N PRO A 139 12.99 -3.19 -3.49
CA PRO A 139 13.01 -3.53 -4.91
C PRO A 139 13.61 -4.93 -5.07
N GLY A 140 12.76 -5.89 -5.45
CA GLY A 140 13.20 -7.24 -5.76
C GLY A 140 13.80 -7.33 -7.16
N GLU A 141 14.64 -8.33 -7.38
CA GLU A 141 15.03 -8.70 -8.74
C GLU A 141 13.78 -9.13 -9.51
N SER A 142 13.62 -8.57 -10.71
CA SER A 142 12.58 -9.05 -11.62
C SER A 142 13.01 -10.42 -12.13
N PRO A 143 12.18 -11.46 -12.01
CA PRO A 143 12.49 -12.73 -12.62
C PRO A 143 12.65 -12.54 -14.14
N PRO A 144 13.41 -13.43 -14.82
CA PRO A 144 13.58 -13.34 -16.25
C PRO A 144 12.23 -13.33 -16.97
N PRO A 145 12.11 -12.65 -18.13
CA PRO A 145 10.86 -12.63 -18.89
C PRO A 145 10.43 -14.06 -19.25
N GLU A 146 9.24 -14.43 -18.79
CA GLU A 146 8.58 -15.68 -19.14
C GLU A 146 7.35 -15.35 -19.98
N ALA A 147 7.45 -15.54 -21.29
CA ALA A 147 6.33 -15.32 -22.19
C ALA A 147 5.22 -16.35 -21.94
N ARG A 148 3.95 -15.92 -22.04
CA ARG A 148 2.79 -16.79 -21.86
C ARG A 148 1.78 -16.56 -22.97
N LEU A 149 1.27 -17.65 -23.53
CA LEU A 149 0.17 -17.66 -24.48
C LEU A 149 -1.11 -18.14 -23.78
N PHE A 150 -2.22 -17.51 -24.10
CA PHE A 150 -3.56 -17.82 -23.63
C PHE A 150 -4.47 -17.90 -24.85
N SER A 151 -5.45 -18.79 -24.80
CA SER A 151 -6.51 -18.91 -25.79
C SER A 151 -7.84 -19.08 -25.08
N THR A 152 -8.91 -18.49 -25.62
CA THR A 152 -10.28 -18.73 -25.12
C THR A 152 -10.83 -20.10 -25.55
N GLY A 153 -10.18 -20.79 -26.49
CA GLY A 153 -10.53 -22.13 -26.96
C GLY A 153 -9.28 -22.98 -27.15
N VAL A 154 -9.04 -23.91 -26.22
CA VAL A 154 -7.86 -24.80 -26.24
C VAL A 154 -7.89 -25.81 -27.39
N ASP A 155 -9.07 -26.17 -27.87
CA ASP A 155 -9.27 -27.12 -28.98
C ASP A 155 -9.35 -26.41 -30.35
N GLY A 156 -9.10 -25.09 -30.39
CA GLY A 156 -9.26 -24.26 -31.58
C GLY A 156 -10.65 -23.61 -31.69
N PRO A 157 -10.89 -22.83 -32.76
CA PRO A 157 -12.14 -22.10 -32.92
C PRO A 157 -13.30 -23.03 -33.25
N ALA A 158 -14.32 -23.06 -32.39
CA ALA A 158 -15.63 -23.59 -32.77
C ALA A 158 -16.22 -22.75 -33.92
N ALA A 159 -16.96 -23.40 -34.82
CA ALA A 159 -17.46 -22.75 -36.03
C ALA A 159 -18.34 -21.53 -35.70
N GLY A 160 -17.92 -20.34 -36.14
CA GLY A 160 -18.64 -19.08 -35.95
C GLY A 160 -18.52 -18.44 -34.57
N GLU A 161 -17.96 -19.12 -33.56
CA GLU A 161 -17.83 -18.58 -32.20
C GLU A 161 -16.61 -17.66 -32.04
N PRO A 162 -16.68 -16.59 -31.24
CA PRO A 162 -15.51 -15.77 -30.98
C PRO A 162 -14.37 -16.55 -30.35
N LEU A 163 -13.18 -16.47 -30.96
CA LEU A 163 -11.94 -16.98 -30.38
C LEU A 163 -10.90 -15.86 -30.35
N VAL A 164 -10.23 -15.74 -29.20
CA VAL A 164 -9.13 -14.80 -28.99
C VAL A 164 -7.93 -15.58 -28.49
N GLU A 165 -6.80 -15.36 -29.16
CA GLU A 165 -5.49 -15.73 -28.64
C GLU A 165 -4.77 -14.48 -28.16
N PHE A 166 -4.03 -14.60 -27.07
CA PHE A 166 -3.37 -13.49 -26.43
C PHE A 166 -2.05 -13.95 -25.82
N SER A 167 -0.99 -13.19 -26.07
CA SER A 167 0.33 -13.43 -25.51
C SER A 167 0.77 -12.28 -24.62
N LEU A 168 1.51 -12.62 -23.57
CA LEU A 168 2.23 -11.69 -22.71
C LEU A 168 3.73 -11.94 -22.86
N ASP A 169 4.51 -10.86 -22.90
CA ASP A 169 5.97 -10.94 -22.93
C ASP A 169 6.58 -11.39 -21.59
N ARG A 170 5.81 -11.26 -20.49
CA ARG A 170 6.25 -11.59 -19.13
C ARG A 170 5.08 -11.93 -18.20
N ARG A 171 5.39 -12.61 -17.09
CA ARG A 171 4.46 -12.91 -15.99
C ARG A 171 4.54 -11.94 -14.81
N HIS A 172 5.69 -11.31 -14.65
CA HIS A 172 5.95 -10.40 -13.55
C HIS A 172 6.20 -9.00 -14.08
N VAL A 173 5.56 -8.03 -13.47
CA VAL A 173 5.70 -6.61 -13.80
C VAL A 173 6.08 -5.85 -12.54
N THR A 174 6.88 -4.80 -12.71
CA THR A 174 7.23 -3.88 -11.65
C THR A 174 6.37 -2.61 -11.74
N PRO A 175 6.06 -1.96 -10.61
CA PRO A 175 5.48 -0.62 -10.63
C PRO A 175 6.32 0.33 -11.49
N GLY A 176 5.67 1.17 -12.30
CA GLY A 176 6.35 2.04 -13.27
C GLY A 176 6.78 1.35 -14.57
N GLY A 177 6.75 0.02 -14.62
CA GLY A 177 7.18 -0.77 -15.77
C GLY A 177 6.21 -0.77 -16.95
N LYS A 178 6.45 -1.68 -17.90
CA LYS A 178 5.62 -1.89 -19.10
C LYS A 178 5.14 -3.33 -19.15
N LEU A 179 3.85 -3.50 -19.43
CA LEU A 179 3.24 -4.77 -19.82
C LEU A 179 3.02 -4.73 -21.33
N ALA A 180 3.51 -5.72 -22.06
CA ALA A 180 3.35 -5.77 -23.52
C ALA A 180 2.99 -7.18 -23.98
N GLY A 181 2.43 -7.26 -25.17
CA GLY A 181 2.00 -8.52 -25.74
C GLY A 181 1.33 -8.33 -27.09
N GLN A 182 0.69 -9.39 -27.54
CA GLN A 182 -0.07 -9.39 -28.78
C GLN A 182 -1.41 -10.10 -28.55
N LEU A 183 -2.40 -9.76 -29.35
CA LEU A 183 -3.65 -10.49 -29.40
C LEU A 183 -4.00 -10.78 -30.86
N ALA A 184 -4.65 -11.91 -31.10
CA ALA A 184 -5.22 -12.27 -32.38
C ALA A 184 -6.68 -12.66 -32.18
N VAL A 185 -7.52 -12.33 -33.15
CA VAL A 185 -8.94 -12.68 -33.15
C VAL A 185 -9.27 -13.57 -34.33
N TYR A 186 -10.23 -14.46 -34.11
CA TYR A 186 -10.64 -15.47 -35.07
C TYR A 186 -12.15 -15.44 -35.29
N ASN A 187 -12.60 -16.15 -36.32
CA ASN A 187 -13.94 -16.10 -36.87
C ASN A 187 -14.39 -14.68 -37.25
N VAL A 188 -13.49 -13.85 -37.82
CA VAL A 188 -13.76 -12.46 -38.20
C VAL A 188 -14.80 -12.35 -39.32
N ALA A 189 -14.95 -13.40 -40.14
CA ALA A 189 -16.00 -13.49 -41.16
C ALA A 189 -17.41 -13.57 -40.55
N TYR A 190 -17.52 -14.14 -39.35
CA TYR A 190 -18.78 -14.32 -38.61
C TYR A 190 -18.97 -13.28 -37.50
N ASN A 191 -17.88 -12.69 -37.00
CA ASN A 191 -17.86 -11.77 -35.87
C ASN A 191 -17.25 -10.42 -36.25
N ARG A 192 -18.05 -9.35 -36.12
CA ARG A 192 -17.60 -7.98 -36.39
C ARG A 192 -16.98 -7.35 -35.14
N TYR A 193 -15.72 -7.66 -34.87
CA TYR A 193 -14.98 -7.04 -33.77
C TYR A 193 -14.74 -5.56 -34.04
N LYS A 194 -14.94 -4.73 -33.01
CA LYS A 194 -14.65 -3.29 -33.06
C LYS A 194 -13.47 -2.92 -32.16
N LYS A 195 -13.40 -3.53 -30.97
CA LYS A 195 -12.34 -3.28 -30.00
C LYS A 195 -12.14 -4.43 -29.04
N ALA A 196 -10.94 -4.55 -28.50
CA ALA A 196 -10.62 -5.31 -27.30
C ALA A 196 -10.28 -4.35 -26.15
N VAL A 197 -10.72 -4.67 -24.93
CA VAL A 197 -10.37 -3.92 -23.72
C VAL A 197 -9.48 -4.80 -22.85
N LEU A 198 -8.20 -4.45 -22.75
CA LEU A 198 -7.24 -5.16 -21.91
C LEU A 198 -7.17 -4.47 -20.55
N SER A 199 -7.47 -5.20 -19.48
CA SER A 199 -7.48 -4.67 -18.11
C SER A 199 -6.48 -5.40 -17.21
N LEU A 200 -5.61 -4.65 -16.53
CA LEU A 200 -4.90 -5.11 -15.34
C LEU A 200 -5.75 -4.80 -14.11
N VAL A 201 -6.16 -5.84 -13.38
CA VAL A 201 -7.09 -5.73 -12.24
C VAL A 201 -6.41 -6.18 -10.96
N ALA A 202 -6.37 -5.30 -9.96
CA ALA A 202 -5.96 -5.65 -8.61
C ALA A 202 -7.11 -6.36 -7.89
N LYS A 203 -6.84 -7.56 -7.36
CA LYS A 203 -7.80 -8.38 -6.63
C LYS A 203 -7.40 -8.48 -5.17
N GLU A 204 -8.28 -8.08 -4.26
CA GLU A 204 -8.12 -8.31 -2.81
C GLU A 204 -8.91 -9.56 -2.40
N LYS A 205 -8.27 -10.48 -1.67
CA LYS A 205 -8.89 -11.69 -1.11
C LYS A 205 -8.60 -11.75 0.39
N ARG A 206 -9.59 -12.19 1.17
CA ARG A 206 -9.46 -12.39 2.62
C ARG A 206 -9.63 -13.86 2.95
N PHE A 207 -8.79 -14.36 3.84
CA PHE A 207 -8.84 -15.72 4.35
C PHE A 207 -9.07 -15.68 5.85
N PRO A 208 -10.33 -15.52 6.32
CA PRO A 208 -10.61 -15.54 7.75
C PRO A 208 -10.49 -16.94 8.32
N ALA A 209 -10.18 -17.01 9.62
CA ALA A 209 -9.98 -18.27 10.35
C ALA A 209 -11.25 -19.13 10.45
N ASP A 210 -12.43 -18.53 10.29
CA ASP A 210 -13.73 -19.23 10.30
C ASP A 210 -14.11 -19.85 8.94
N ASN A 211 -13.15 -19.89 8.00
CA ASN A 211 -13.31 -20.46 6.66
C ASN A 211 -14.40 -19.78 5.82
N ARG A 212 -14.92 -18.61 6.23
CA ARG A 212 -15.88 -17.83 5.44
C ARG A 212 -15.17 -17.08 4.34
N PHE A 213 -15.48 -17.38 3.09
CA PHE A 213 -14.80 -16.73 1.97
C PHE A 213 -15.38 -15.33 1.69
N TYR A 214 -14.56 -14.28 1.79
CA TYR A 214 -14.93 -12.91 1.43
C TYR A 214 -14.08 -12.41 0.26
N GLY A 215 -14.70 -12.34 -0.92
CA GLY A 215 -14.08 -11.85 -2.15
C GLY A 215 -13.09 -12.83 -2.79
N PRO A 216 -12.87 -12.70 -4.10
CA PRO A 216 -12.06 -11.59 -4.58
C PRO A 216 -12.87 -10.33 -4.88
N TYR A 217 -12.33 -9.17 -4.49
CA TYR A 217 -12.86 -7.85 -4.84
C TYR A 217 -11.90 -7.11 -5.77
N ASP A 218 -12.42 -6.43 -6.79
CA ASP A 218 -11.65 -5.52 -7.65
C ASP A 218 -11.36 -4.24 -6.85
N THR A 219 -10.08 -3.94 -6.60
CA THR A 219 -9.67 -2.75 -5.84
C THR A 219 -9.07 -1.65 -6.70
N ALA A 220 -8.54 -2.02 -7.87
CA ALA A 220 -8.07 -1.09 -8.88
C ALA A 220 -8.15 -1.75 -10.26
N ARG A 221 -8.34 -0.93 -11.30
CA ARG A 221 -8.34 -1.36 -12.70
C ARG A 221 -7.59 -0.34 -13.54
N LEU A 222 -6.65 -0.83 -14.34
CA LEU A 222 -6.02 -0.08 -15.42
C LEU A 222 -6.39 -0.74 -16.73
N ALA A 223 -6.93 0.02 -17.68
CA ALA A 223 -7.39 -0.53 -18.96
C ALA A 223 -6.82 0.24 -20.14
N ILE A 224 -6.59 -0.48 -21.25
CA ILE A 224 -6.33 0.08 -22.58
C ILE A 224 -7.35 -0.49 -23.57
N GLU A 225 -7.63 0.26 -24.62
CA GLU A 225 -8.43 -0.21 -25.75
C GLU A 225 -7.53 -0.48 -26.95
N VAL A 226 -7.80 -1.58 -27.66
CA VAL A 226 -7.15 -1.94 -28.92
C VAL A 226 -8.23 -1.96 -30.00
N ASP A 227 -8.02 -1.21 -31.07
CA ASP A 227 -8.94 -1.17 -32.22
C ASP A 227 -8.84 -2.47 -33.01
N LEU A 228 -9.99 -3.09 -33.29
CA LEU A 228 -10.12 -4.33 -34.04
C LEU A 228 -10.95 -4.17 -35.31
N THR A 229 -11.33 -2.94 -35.68
CA THR A 229 -12.28 -2.67 -36.77
C THR A 229 -11.85 -3.29 -38.11
N ASN A 230 -10.54 -3.40 -38.34
CA ASN A 230 -9.96 -3.98 -39.55
C ASN A 230 -9.11 -5.23 -39.27
N ALA A 231 -9.34 -5.90 -38.14
CA ALA A 231 -8.57 -7.09 -37.78
C ALA A 231 -8.81 -8.21 -38.81
N THR A 232 -7.73 -8.79 -39.33
CA THR A 232 -7.79 -9.99 -40.17
C THR A 232 -7.67 -11.26 -39.32
N GLU A 233 -8.20 -12.37 -39.82
CA GLU A 233 -8.23 -13.66 -39.12
C GLU A 233 -6.80 -14.06 -38.69
N GLY A 234 -6.58 -14.26 -37.39
CA GLY A 234 -5.29 -14.66 -36.84
C GLY A 234 -4.19 -13.59 -36.89
N GLU A 235 -4.51 -12.36 -37.28
CA GLU A 235 -3.56 -11.25 -37.29
C GLU A 235 -3.07 -10.92 -35.88
N SER A 236 -1.74 -10.84 -35.72
CA SER A 236 -1.14 -10.45 -34.45
C SER A 236 -1.16 -8.93 -34.28
N ILE A 237 -2.03 -8.46 -33.38
CA ILE A 237 -2.21 -7.04 -33.06
C ILE A 237 -1.45 -6.74 -31.76
N PRO A 238 -0.37 -5.94 -31.81
CA PRO A 238 0.42 -5.64 -30.62
C PRO A 238 -0.30 -4.67 -29.68
N PHE A 239 -0.04 -4.80 -28.39
CA PHE A 239 -0.46 -3.82 -27.39
C PHE A 239 0.64 -3.55 -26.37
N ALA A 240 0.53 -2.40 -25.70
CA ALA A 240 1.42 -2.03 -24.61
C ALA A 240 0.68 -1.17 -23.58
N MET A 241 0.95 -1.43 -22.30
CA MET A 241 0.41 -0.70 -21.17
C MET A 241 1.57 -0.25 -20.27
N ARG A 242 1.67 1.06 -20.00
CA ARG A 242 2.59 1.59 -18.99
C ARG A 242 1.92 1.51 -17.62
N LEU A 243 2.63 0.98 -16.64
CA LEU A 243 2.14 0.80 -15.28
C LEU A 243 2.43 2.03 -14.42
N PRO A 244 1.52 2.42 -13.52
CA PRO A 244 1.78 3.48 -12.55
C PRO A 244 2.94 3.13 -11.62
N GLU A 245 3.75 4.12 -11.24
CA GLU A 245 4.82 3.97 -10.23
C GLU A 245 4.27 3.63 -8.84
N GLY A 246 3.05 4.08 -8.54
CA GLY A 246 2.35 3.81 -7.27
C GLY A 246 1.59 2.48 -7.23
N LEU A 247 1.79 1.57 -8.19
CA LEU A 247 1.12 0.28 -8.19
C LEU A 247 1.55 -0.52 -6.95
N VAL A 248 0.57 -1.00 -6.17
CA VAL A 248 0.85 -1.83 -5.00
C VAL A 248 1.31 -3.22 -5.47
N PRO A 249 2.46 -3.72 -4.99
CA PRO A 249 2.93 -5.07 -5.34
C PRO A 249 1.98 -6.13 -4.79
N THR A 250 2.00 -7.33 -5.40
CA THR A 250 1.30 -8.49 -4.82
C THR A 250 1.85 -8.75 -3.42
N LEU A 251 0.97 -8.78 -2.43
CA LEU A 251 1.32 -8.99 -1.03
C LEU A 251 0.37 -10.00 -0.39
N ARG A 252 0.84 -10.62 0.70
CA ARG A 252 0.03 -11.42 1.61
C ARG A 252 0.38 -11.00 3.02
N SER A 253 -0.64 -10.71 3.83
CA SER A 253 -0.47 -10.44 5.26
C SER A 253 -1.26 -11.42 6.14
N GLN A 254 -0.81 -11.59 7.38
CA GLN A 254 -1.39 -12.48 8.39
C GLN A 254 -2.25 -11.68 9.38
N LEU A 255 -3.47 -11.37 8.96
CA LEU A 255 -4.50 -10.73 9.80
C LEU A 255 -5.23 -11.69 10.76
N TRP A 256 -4.94 -12.99 10.68
CA TRP A 256 -5.78 -14.06 11.23
C TRP A 256 -5.02 -15.17 11.98
N SER A 257 -3.73 -14.98 12.29
CA SER A 257 -3.02 -15.89 13.19
C SER A 257 -3.54 -15.80 14.61
#